data_AF-A0A653JB89-F1
#
_entry.id   AF-A0A653JB89-F1
#
_cell.length_a   1.000
_cell.length_b   1.000
_cell.length_c   1.000
_cell.angle_alpha   90.00
_cell.angle_beta   90.00
_cell.angle_gamma   90.00
#
_symmetry.space_group_name_H-M   'P 1'
#
loop_
_entity.id
_entity.type
_entity.pdbx_description
1 polymer ?
#
loop_
_entity_poly.entity_id
_entity_poly.type
_entity_poly.pdbx_seq_one_letter_code
_entity_poly.pdbx_strand_id
1 'polypeptide(L)'
;MNANRQVIAVRLTPAERAALDSAAKARGKSVSECLRLAVGFGLPFVQNAHGLDLYRLIANIEYQQAALEIIIKRDHPEVADRLLDLAVERVEKFHA
;
A
#
# COMPACT_ATOMS: atom_id res chain seq x y z
N MET A 1 -6.70 -16.64 20.32
CA MET A 1 -7.43 -15.90 21.37
C MET A 1 -8.68 -15.29 20.76
N ASN A 2 -9.85 -15.62 21.30
CA ASN A 2 -11.14 -15.10 20.82
C ASN A 2 -11.30 -13.67 21.36
N ALA A 3 -10.80 -12.68 20.61
CA ALA A 3 -11.02 -11.27 20.94
C ALA A 3 -12.51 -10.96 20.83
N ASN A 4 -13.09 -10.34 21.86
CA ASN A 4 -14.50 -9.97 21.93
C ASN A 4 -14.87 -9.01 20.78
N ARG A 5 -15.33 -9.54 19.65
CA ARG A 5 -15.64 -8.76 18.44
C ARG A 5 -16.96 -8.02 18.64
N GLN A 6 -16.90 -6.70 18.55
CA GLN A 6 -18.07 -5.82 18.58
C GLN A 6 -18.64 -5.61 17.17
N VAL A 7 -19.96 -5.48 17.07
CA VAL A 7 -20.65 -5.18 15.80
C VAL A 7 -20.89 -3.67 15.72
N ILE A 8 -20.50 -3.09 14.59
CA ILE A 8 -20.81 -1.69 14.26
C ILE A 8 -21.58 -1.63 12.94
N ALA A 9 -22.59 -0.76 12.87
CA ALA A 9 -23.31 -0.47 11.64
C ALA A 9 -22.71 0.78 10.98
N VAL A 10 -22.46 0.70 9.67
CA VAL A 10 -22.00 1.84 8.85
C VAL A 10 -22.94 2.03 7.68
N ARG A 11 -23.11 3.28 7.25
CA ARG A 11 -23.84 3.62 6.02
C ARG A 11 -22.84 3.79 4.89
N LEU A 12 -23.13 3.17 3.76
CA LEU A 12 -22.34 3.26 2.53
C LEU A 12 -23.25 3.72 1.40
N THR A 13 -22.70 4.47 0.47
CA THR A 13 -23.32 4.71 -0.83
C THR A 13 -23.42 3.41 -1.63
N PRO A 14 -24.31 3.32 -2.64
CA PRO A 14 -24.39 2.15 -3.51
C PRO A 14 -23.06 1.81 -4.20
N ALA A 15 -22.29 2.83 -4.59
CA ALA A 15 -20.99 2.66 -5.24
C ALA A 15 -19.93 2.06 -4.29
N GLU A 16 -19.83 2.58 -3.06
CA GLU A 16 -18.93 2.04 -2.03
C GLU A 16 -19.27 0.60 -1.69
N ARG A 17 -20.57 0.27 -1.57
CA ARG A 17 -21.02 -1.10 -1.34
C ARG A 17 -20.62 -2.03 -2.48
N ALA A 18 -20.86 -1.63 -3.72
CA ALA A 18 -20.49 -2.43 -4.89
C ALA A 18 -18.97 -2.65 -4.99
N ALA A 19 -18.17 -1.61 -4.72
CA ALA A 19 -16.71 -1.71 -4.67
C ALA A 19 -16.24 -2.70 -3.59
N LEU A 20 -16.86 -2.66 -2.41
CA LEU A 20 -16.54 -3.57 -1.30
C LEU A 20 -16.94 -5.02 -1.63
N ASP A 21 -18.10 -5.25 -2.24
CA ASP A 21 -18.55 -6.58 -2.68
C ASP A 21 -17.60 -7.17 -3.74
N SER A 22 -17.15 -6.35 -4.70
CA SER A 22 -16.17 -6.74 -5.71
C SER A 22 -14.82 -7.10 -5.08
N ALA A 23 -14.32 -6.26 -4.16
CA ALA A 23 -13.08 -6.49 -3.44
C ALA A 23 -13.12 -7.77 -2.58
N ALA A 24 -14.26 -8.06 -1.97
CA ALA A 24 -14.50 -9.27 -1.18
C ALA A 24 -14.48 -10.53 -2.07
N LYS A 25 -15.19 -10.49 -3.21
CA LYS A 25 -15.20 -11.57 -4.20
C LYS A 25 -13.80 -11.85 -4.76
N ALA A 26 -13.08 -10.82 -5.18
CA ALA A 26 -11.73 -10.97 -5.75
C ALA A 26 -10.72 -11.60 -4.78
N ARG A 27 -10.92 -11.42 -3.47
CA ARG A 27 -10.04 -11.94 -2.42
C ARG A 27 -10.54 -13.23 -1.76
N GLY A 28 -11.70 -13.75 -2.16
CA GLY A 28 -12.33 -14.90 -1.51
C GLY A 28 -12.70 -14.65 -0.04
N LYS A 29 -13.02 -13.41 0.32
CA LYS A 29 -13.30 -12.98 1.70
C LYS A 29 -14.74 -12.53 1.87
N SER A 30 -15.21 -12.50 3.12
CA SER A 30 -16.49 -11.83 3.44
C SER A 30 -16.35 -10.31 3.35
N VAL A 31 -17.46 -9.62 3.04
CA VAL A 31 -17.56 -8.16 3.06
C VAL A 31 -17.08 -7.59 4.40
N SER A 32 -17.48 -8.22 5.51
CA SER A 32 -17.08 -7.81 6.85
C SER A 32 -15.57 -7.97 7.10
N GLU A 33 -14.93 -8.96 6.51
CA GLU A 33 -13.48 -9.12 6.61
C GLU A 33 -12.73 -8.08 5.77
N CYS A 34 -13.19 -7.81 4.54
CA CYS A 34 -12.65 -6.71 3.74
C CYS A 34 -12.81 -5.36 4.45
N LEU A 35 -13.97 -5.10 5.06
CA LEU A 35 -14.19 -3.87 5.82
C LEU A 35 -13.25 -3.78 7.04
N ARG A 36 -13.04 -4.89 7.76
CA ARG A 36 -12.05 -4.92 8.86
C ARG A 36 -10.63 -4.63 8.39
N LEU A 37 -10.22 -5.15 7.23
CA LEU A 37 -8.90 -4.85 6.65
C LEU A 37 -8.79 -3.37 6.29
N ALA A 38 -9.83 -2.81 5.67
CA ALA A 38 -9.87 -1.39 5.36
C ALA A 38 -9.79 -0.51 6.61
N VAL A 39 -10.50 -0.88 7.69
CA VAL A 39 -10.40 -0.21 8.99
C VAL A 39 -9.00 -0.35 9.58
N GLY A 40 -8.41 -1.55 9.58
CA GLY A 40 -7.07 -1.77 10.11
C GLY A 40 -6.00 -0.95 9.38
N PHE A 41 -6.14 -0.78 8.07
CA PHE A 41 -5.24 0.06 7.27
C PHE A 41 -5.51 1.56 7.45
N GLY A 42 -6.79 1.98 7.44
CA GLY A 42 -7.18 3.38 7.45
C GLY A 42 -7.18 4.05 8.82
N LEU A 43 -7.46 3.29 9.89
CA LEU A 43 -7.61 3.84 11.25
C LEU A 43 -6.36 4.59 11.76
N PRO A 44 -5.12 4.10 11.55
CA PRO A 44 -3.92 4.85 11.93
C PRO A 44 -3.84 6.23 11.27
N PHE A 45 -4.26 6.37 10.01
CA PHE A 45 -4.26 7.66 9.31
C PHE A 45 -5.30 8.62 9.89
N VAL A 46 -6.50 8.09 10.19
CA VAL A 46 -7.56 8.86 10.87
C VAL A 46 -7.12 9.32 12.25
N GLN A 47 -6.47 8.45 13.03
CA GLN A 47 -6.03 8.74 14.40
C GLN A 47 -4.92 9.80 14.46
N ASN A 48 -4.01 9.80 13.50
CA ASN A 48 -2.88 10.73 13.47
C ASN A 48 -3.18 12.01 12.67
N ALA A 49 -4.44 12.23 12.25
CA ALA A 49 -4.85 13.33 11.37
C ALA A 49 -3.99 13.44 10.10
N HIS A 50 -3.38 12.33 9.68
CA HIS A 50 -2.59 12.25 8.47
C HIS A 50 -3.55 11.96 7.32
N GLY A 51 -4.02 13.03 6.66
CA GLY A 51 -4.55 12.88 5.31
C GLY A 51 -3.44 12.34 4.41
N LEU A 52 -3.68 11.23 3.71
CA LEU A 52 -2.75 10.73 2.73
C LEU A 52 -3.00 11.47 1.41
N ASP A 53 -2.25 12.54 1.19
CA ASP A 53 -2.14 13.13 -0.14
C ASP A 53 -1.32 12.18 -1.01
N LEU A 54 -2.02 11.35 -1.78
CA LEU A 54 -1.40 10.33 -2.64
C LEU A 54 -0.48 10.97 -3.68
N TYR A 55 -0.83 12.15 -4.19
CA TYR A 55 0.01 12.87 -5.15
C TYR A 55 1.32 13.30 -4.49
N ARG A 56 1.25 13.90 -3.30
CA ARG A 56 2.45 14.30 -2.55
C ARG A 56 3.31 13.10 -2.14
N LEU A 57 2.69 11.97 -1.79
CA LEU A 57 3.41 10.75 -1.48
C LEU A 57 4.17 10.23 -2.70
N ILE A 58 3.51 10.11 -3.85
CA ILE A 58 4.14 9.67 -5.11
C ILE A 58 5.27 10.64 -5.48
N ALA A 59 5.03 11.95 -5.42
CA ALA A 59 6.05 12.95 -5.72
C ALA A 59 7.29 12.82 -4.82
N ASN A 60 7.11 12.53 -3.53
CA ASN A 60 8.23 12.27 -2.63
C ASN A 60 8.99 11.00 -2.97
N ILE A 61 8.29 9.92 -3.33
CA ILE A 61 8.92 8.65 -3.75
C ILE A 61 9.75 8.88 -5.02
N GLU A 62 9.16 9.52 -6.04
CA GLU A 62 9.83 9.83 -7.30
C GLU A 62 11.04 10.75 -7.08
N TYR A 63 10.90 11.77 -6.22
CA TYR A 63 12.02 12.64 -5.85
C TYR A 63 13.18 11.85 -5.22
N GLN A 64 12.87 10.93 -4.29
CA GLN A 64 13.88 10.09 -3.67
C GLN A 64 14.54 9.15 -4.67
N GLN A 65 13.76 8.54 -5.57
CA GLN A 65 14.29 7.66 -6.62
C GLN A 65 15.21 8.43 -7.57
N ALA A 66 14.81 9.62 -8.03
CA ALA A 66 15.62 10.47 -8.88
C ALA A 66 16.91 10.94 -8.18
N ALA A 67 16.82 11.34 -6.91
CA ALA A 67 17.99 11.74 -6.13
C ALA A 67 18.99 10.58 -5.98
N LEU A 68 18.51 9.37 -5.67
CA LEU A 68 19.33 8.17 -5.58
C LEU A 68 19.95 7.80 -6.93
N GLU A 69 19.19 7.88 -8.02
CA GLU A 69 19.69 7.61 -9.37
C GLU A 69 20.84 8.56 -9.74
N ILE A 70 20.71 9.85 -9.45
CA ILE A 70 21.78 10.85 -9.67
C ILE A 70 23.03 10.49 -8.88
N ILE A 71 22.87 10.15 -7.59
CA ILE A 71 24.00 9.78 -6.72
C ILE A 71 24.70 8.53 -7.25
N ILE A 72 23.94 7.49 -7.62
CA ILE A 72 24.51 6.23 -8.09
C ILE A 72 25.17 6.40 -9.45
N LYS A 73 24.56 7.14 -10.39
CA LYS A 73 25.20 7.46 -11.68
C LYS A 73 26.51 8.23 -11.50
N ARG A 74 26.61 9.07 -10.47
CA ARG A 74 27.83 9.83 -10.18
C ARG A 74 28.90 8.97 -9.52
N ASP A 75 28.54 8.21 -8.49
CA ASP A 75 29.50 7.56 -7.59
C ASP A 75 29.79 6.09 -7.95
N HIS A 76 28.84 5.43 -8.62
CA HIS A 76 28.92 4.02 -9.01
C HIS A 76 28.32 3.79 -10.41
N PRO A 77 28.87 4.42 -11.46
CA PRO A 77 28.33 4.33 -12.82
C PRO A 77 28.28 2.89 -13.35
N GLU A 78 29.17 2.02 -12.88
CA GLU A 78 29.26 0.61 -13.29
C GLU A 78 28.06 -0.25 -12.87
N VAL A 79 27.32 0.17 -11.84
CA VAL A 79 26.11 -0.53 -11.38
C VAL A 79 24.83 0.22 -11.72
N ALA A 80 24.92 1.47 -12.18
CA ALA A 80 23.76 2.34 -12.41
C ALA A 80 22.74 1.72 -13.37
N ASP A 81 23.21 1.13 -14.48
CA ASP A 81 22.33 0.53 -15.49
C ASP A 81 21.74 -0.83 -15.06
N ARG A 82 22.26 -1.44 -13.98
CA ARG A 82 21.84 -2.76 -13.48
C ARG A 82 20.98 -2.70 -12.22
N LEU A 83 20.69 -1.49 -11.72
CA LEU A 83 19.96 -1.31 -10.46
C LEU A 83 18.60 -2.00 -10.45
N LEU A 84 17.85 -1.92 -11.56
CA LEU A 84 16.54 -2.53 -11.68
C LEU A 84 16.63 -4.06 -11.63
N ASP A 85 17.57 -4.64 -12.38
CA ASP A 85 17.80 -6.09 -12.40
C ASP A 85 18.18 -6.60 -11.01
N LEU A 86 19.09 -5.90 -10.31
CA LEU A 86 19.49 -6.23 -8.95
C LEU A 86 18.33 -6.13 -7.96
N ALA A 87 17.42 -5.17 -8.14
CA ALA A 87 16.24 -5.05 -7.30
C ALA A 87 15.27 -6.23 -7.50
N VAL A 88 15.03 -6.63 -8.76
CA VAL A 88 14.18 -7.79 -9.10
C VAL A 88 14.78 -9.08 -8.55
N GLU A 89 16.08 -9.33 -8.77
CA GLU A 89 16.80 -10.49 -8.24
C GLU A 89 16.67 -10.61 -6.71
N ARG A 90 16.72 -9.47 -6.00
CA ARG A 90 16.57 -9.46 -4.53
C ARG A 90 15.15 -9.76 -4.09
N VAL A 91 14.14 -9.24 -4.78
CA VAL A 91 12.73 -9.55 -4.46
C VAL A 91 12.47 -11.03 -4.63
N GLU A 92 12.90 -11.63 -5.74
CA GLU A 92 12.79 -13.07 -5.96
C GLU A 92 13.51 -13.88 -4.88
N LYS A 93 14.70 -13.43 -4.46
CA LYS A 93 15.50 -14.14 -3.47
C LYS A 93 14.92 -14.10 -2.04
N PHE A 94 14.23 -13.03 -1.66
CA PHE A 94 13.85 -12.79 -0.25
C PHE A 94 12.34 -12.75 0.00
N HIS A 95 11.51 -12.62 -1.04
CA HIS A 95 10.08 -12.36 -0.91
C HIS A 95 9.18 -13.18 -1.85
N ALA A 96 9.74 -14.11 -2.63
CA ALA A 96 8.98 -15.09 -3.43
C ALA A 96 8.69 -16.38 -2.66
#